data_AF-A0A3A4KAT4-F1
#
_entry.id   AF-A0A3A4KAT4-F1
#
_cell.length_a   1.000
_cell.length_b   1.000
_cell.length_c   1.000
_cell.angle_alpha   90.00
_cell.angle_beta   90.00
_cell.angle_gamma   90.00
#
_symmetry.space_group_name_H-M   'P 1'
#
loop_
_entity.id
_entity.type
_entity.pdbx_description
1 polymer ?
#
loop_
_entity_poly.entity_id
_entity_poly.type
_entity_poly.pdbx_seq_one_letter_code
_entity_poly.pdbx_strand_id
1 'polypeptide(L)'
;MHDDRIDLAHTVALGSIDDEDQHAIAELSDTEDPALRTEFVAAVRSTEDALAALAETTALAPPSALRARLLATIAAEQPPVAS
;
A
#
# COMPACT_ATOMS: atom_id res chain seq x y z
N MET A 1 5.71 -19.40 -13.58
CA MET A 1 6.38 -18.12 -13.95
C MET A 1 5.43 -16.95 -14.15
N HIS A 2 4.27 -17.09 -14.80
CA HIS A 2 3.29 -15.99 -14.88
C HIS A 2 2.35 -15.99 -13.66
N ASP A 3 1.87 -17.17 -13.24
CA ASP A 3 1.01 -17.32 -12.05
C ASP A 3 1.69 -16.84 -10.75
N ASP A 4 2.96 -17.23 -10.53
CA ASP A 4 3.71 -16.85 -9.32
C ASP A 4 3.84 -15.30 -9.15
N ARG A 5 3.81 -14.55 -10.26
CA ARG A 5 3.92 -13.08 -10.25
C ARG A 5 2.58 -12.41 -10.00
N ILE A 6 1.49 -13.03 -10.47
CA ILE A 6 0.13 -12.60 -10.16
C ILE A 6 -0.13 -12.82 -8.67
N ASP A 7 0.28 -13.97 -8.12
CA ASP A 7 0.17 -14.26 -6.70
C ASP A 7 0.98 -13.25 -5.85
N LEU A 8 2.23 -12.97 -6.23
CA LEU A 8 3.04 -11.93 -5.57
C LEU A 8 2.37 -10.55 -5.62
N ALA A 9 1.79 -10.16 -6.76
CA ALA A 9 1.11 -8.86 -6.88
C ALA A 9 -0.10 -8.72 -5.94
N HIS A 10 -0.86 -9.81 -5.74
CA HIS A 10 -1.94 -9.83 -4.77
C HIS A 10 -1.43 -9.77 -3.33
N THR A 11 -0.38 -10.53 -3.00
CA THR A 11 0.26 -10.50 -1.67
C THR A 11 0.76 -9.08 -1.33
N VAL A 12 1.35 -8.40 -2.32
CA VAL A 12 1.76 -6.99 -2.22
C VAL A 12 0.59 -6.08 -1.93
N ALA A 13 -0.47 -6.14 -2.75
CA ALA A 13 -1.62 -5.26 -2.60
C ALA A 13 -2.37 -5.48 -1.26
N LEU A 14 -2.33 -6.69 -0.71
CA LEU A 14 -2.89 -7.01 0.60
C LEU A 14 -2.00 -6.56 1.78
N GLY A 15 -0.81 -6.02 1.52
CA GLY A 15 0.16 -5.65 2.56
C GLY A 15 0.66 -6.84 3.38
N SER A 16 0.55 -8.06 2.83
CA SER A 16 0.88 -9.33 3.50
C SER A 16 2.27 -9.85 3.06
N ILE A 17 3.16 -8.94 2.70
CA ILE A 17 4.49 -9.19 2.16
C ILE A 17 5.41 -9.70 3.27
N ASP A 18 6.07 -10.83 3.05
CA ASP A 18 7.17 -11.31 3.90
C ASP A 18 8.57 -10.97 3.32
N ASP A 19 9.63 -11.45 3.97
CA ASP A 19 11.00 -11.16 3.52
C ASP A 19 11.33 -11.83 2.16
N GLU A 20 10.67 -12.96 1.83
CA GLU A 20 10.83 -13.66 0.56
C GLU A 20 10.15 -12.88 -0.57
N ASP A 21 8.95 -12.36 -0.31
CA ASP A 21 8.23 -11.48 -1.23
C ASP A 21 8.99 -10.18 -1.49
N GLN A 22 9.59 -9.57 -0.46
CA GLN A 22 10.44 -8.39 -0.63
C GLN A 22 11.62 -8.66 -1.56
N HIS A 23 12.24 -9.83 -1.43
CA HIS A 23 13.32 -10.24 -2.31
C HIS A 23 12.84 -10.42 -3.75
N ALA A 24 11.70 -11.09 -3.95
CA ALA A 24 11.12 -11.30 -5.27
C ALA A 24 10.74 -9.98 -5.96
N ILE A 25 10.24 -8.98 -5.21
CA ILE A 25 9.95 -7.63 -5.73
C ILE A 25 11.25 -6.91 -6.16
N ALA A 26 12.33 -7.07 -5.40
CA ALA A 26 13.63 -6.50 -5.74
C ALA A 26 14.18 -7.12 -7.04
N GLU A 27 14.13 -8.45 -7.19
CA GLU A 27 14.51 -9.13 -8.43
C GLU A 27 13.67 -8.67 -9.64
N LEU A 28 12.38 -8.44 -9.43
CA LEU A 28 11.47 -7.90 -10.44
C LEU A 28 11.83 -6.47 -10.88
N SER A 29 12.33 -5.68 -9.94
CA SER A 29 12.78 -4.31 -10.16
C SER A 29 14.12 -4.25 -10.89
N ASP A 30 14.96 -5.28 -10.69
CA ASP A 30 16.25 -5.46 -11.37
C ASP A 30 16.13 -6.15 -12.74
N THR A 31 14.96 -6.68 -13.09
CA THR A 31 14.71 -7.30 -14.39
C THR A 31 14.80 -6.25 -15.52
N GLU A 32 15.52 -6.58 -16.60
CA GLU A 32 15.70 -5.70 -17.78
C GLU A 32 14.45 -5.56 -18.67
N ASP A 33 13.39 -6.32 -18.40
CA ASP A 33 12.14 -6.29 -19.15
C ASP A 33 11.14 -5.29 -18.52
N PRO A 34 10.98 -4.09 -19.12
CA PRO A 34 10.06 -3.08 -18.60
C PRO A 34 8.58 -3.45 -18.77
N ALA A 35 8.23 -4.35 -19.71
CA ALA A 35 6.85 -4.76 -19.93
C ALA A 35 6.36 -5.58 -18.73
N LEU A 36 7.20 -6.50 -18.24
CA LEU A 36 6.89 -7.33 -17.08
C LEU A 36 6.74 -6.52 -15.79
N ARG A 37 7.57 -5.48 -15.61
CA ARG A 37 7.43 -4.55 -14.48
C ARG A 37 6.12 -3.76 -14.56
N THR A 38 5.77 -3.32 -15.76
CA THR A 38 4.53 -2.56 -15.99
C THR A 38 3.30 -3.42 -15.70
N GLU A 39 3.31 -4.68 -16.13
CA GLU A 39 2.24 -5.63 -15.87
C GLU A 39 2.06 -5.91 -14.37
N PHE A 40 3.15 -6.13 -13.65
CA PHE A 40 3.11 -6.31 -12.20
C PHE A 40 2.52 -5.09 -11.47
N VAL A 41 3.00 -3.88 -11.80
CA VAL A 41 2.48 -2.64 -11.21
C VAL A 41 0.99 -2.45 -11.52
N ALA A 42 0.56 -2.82 -12.72
CA ALA A 42 -0.85 -2.76 -13.09
C ALA A 42 -1.71 -3.74 -12.26
N ALA A 43 -1.23 -4.95 -12.03
CA ALA A 43 -1.91 -5.95 -11.19
C ALA A 43 -2.02 -5.50 -9.72
N VAL A 44 -0.94 -4.94 -9.16
CA VAL A 44 -0.94 -4.37 -7.80
C VAL A 44 -1.99 -3.27 -7.69
N ARG A 45 -1.94 -2.28 -8.60
CA ARG A 45 -2.89 -1.15 -8.59
C ARG A 45 -4.33 -1.58 -8.74
N SER A 46 -4.61 -2.51 -9.65
CA SER A 46 -5.97 -3.02 -9.84
C SER A 46 -6.52 -3.67 -8.57
N THR A 47 -5.66 -4.32 -7.78
CA THR A 47 -6.06 -4.94 -6.52
C THR A 47 -6.25 -3.90 -5.42
N GLU A 48 -5.36 -2.90 -5.33
CA GLU A 48 -5.50 -1.76 -4.42
C GLU A 48 -6.80 -0.98 -4.67
N ASP A 49 -7.17 -0.75 -5.94
CA ASP A 49 -8.42 -0.09 -6.32
C ASP A 49 -9.65 -0.89 -5.84
N ALA A 50 -9.62 -2.21 -5.97
CA ALA A 50 -10.68 -3.09 -5.47
C ALA A 50 -10.77 -3.06 -3.94
N LEU A 51 -9.64 -3.05 -3.24
CA LEU A 51 -9.57 -2.94 -1.79
C LEU A 51 -10.04 -1.56 -1.30
N ALA A 52 -9.74 -0.48 -2.02
CA ALA A 52 -10.23 0.86 -1.73
C ALA A 52 -11.77 0.91 -1.84
N ALA A 53 -12.34 0.35 -2.92
CA ALA A 53 -13.78 0.24 -3.07
C ALA A 53 -14.42 -0.59 -1.93
N LEU A 54 -13.77 -1.69 -1.52
CA LEU A 54 -14.22 -2.49 -0.38
C LEU A 54 -14.16 -1.70 0.94
N ALA A 55 -13.09 -0.94 1.16
CA ALA A 55 -12.90 -0.14 2.36
C ALA A 55 -13.98 0.93 2.52
N GLU A 56 -14.42 1.54 1.42
CA GLU A 56 -15.55 2.47 1.43
C GLU A 56 -16.85 1.80 1.88
N THR A 57 -17.11 0.58 1.42
CA THR A 57 -18.33 -0.17 1.78
C THR A 57 -18.32 -0.72 3.21
N THR A 58 -17.14 -0.97 3.77
CA THR A 58 -16.96 -1.57 5.10
C THR A 58 -16.57 -0.53 6.17
N ALA A 59 -16.61 0.76 5.80
CA ALA A 59 -16.20 1.85 6.68
C ALA A 59 -17.02 1.90 7.98
N LEU A 60 -16.31 1.92 9.10
CA LEU A 60 -16.88 2.11 10.43
C LEU A 60 -16.51 3.50 10.96
N ALA A 61 -17.47 4.17 11.59
CA ALA A 61 -17.25 5.48 12.17
C ALA A 61 -16.19 5.40 13.28
N PRO A 62 -15.11 6.20 13.22
CA PRO A 62 -14.09 6.20 14.26
C PRO A 62 -14.63 6.81 15.57
N PRO A 63 -14.03 6.48 16.73
CA PRO A 63 -14.38 7.11 18.00
C PRO A 63 -14.25 8.64 17.92
N SER A 64 -15.24 9.37 18.45
CA SER A 64 -15.30 10.85 18.37
C SER A 64 -14.06 11.56 18.92
N ALA A 65 -13.44 10.98 19.96
CA ALA A 65 -12.21 11.50 20.58
C ALA A 65 -10.94 11.28 19.71
N LEU A 66 -10.98 10.42 18.70
CA LEU A 66 -9.81 10.11 17.87
C LEU A 66 -9.34 11.35 17.09
N ARG A 67 -10.27 12.10 16.51
CA ARG A 67 -9.96 13.31 15.73
C ARG A 67 -9.19 14.34 16.58
N ALA A 68 -9.66 14.62 17.79
CA ALA A 68 -9.02 15.59 18.67
C ALA A 68 -7.60 15.15 19.07
N ARG A 69 -7.42 13.86 19.39
CA ARG A 69 -6.10 13.31 19.73
C ARG A 69 -5.12 13.40 18.56
N LEU A 70 -5.55 13.00 17.37
CA LEU A 70 -4.70 13.06 16.17
C LEU A 70 -4.24 14.49 15.85
N LEU A 71 -5.17 15.46 15.91
CA LEU A 71 -4.84 16.87 15.68
C LEU A 71 -3.87 17.43 16.72
N ALA A 72 -4.01 17.03 17.99
CA ALA A 72 -3.08 17.43 19.04
C ALA A 72 -1.67 16.85 18.82
N THR A 73 -1.57 15.59 18.38
CA THR A 73 -0.28 14.95 18.03
C THR A 73 0.40 15.67 16.87
N ILE A 74 -0.33 15.95 15.77
CA ILE A 74 0.22 16.66 14.61
C ILE A 74 0.74 18.06 15.02
N ALA A 75 -0.01 18.78 15.85
CA ALA A 75 0.40 20.09 16.33
C ALA A 75 1.65 20.06 17.22
N ALA A 76 1.87 18.96 17.96
CA ALA A 76 3.05 18.77 18.79
C ALA A 76 4.31 18.42 17.97
N GLU A 77 4.14 17.78 16.81
CA GLU A 77 5.25 17.43 15.90
C GLU A 77 5.67 18.58 14.98
N GLN A 78 4.81 19.58 14.77
CA GLN A 78 5.17 20.77 14.01
C GLN A 78 5.98 21.75 14.90
N PRO A 79 7.23 22.11 14.54
CA PRO A 79 7.91 23.19 15.23
C PRO A 79 7.09 24.49 15.05
N PRO A 80 7.01 25.37 16.07
CA PRO A 80 6.25 26.59 15.96
C PRO A 80 6.80 27.40 14.79
N VAL A 81 5.94 27.63 13.78
CA VAL A 81 6.23 28.60 12.72
C VAL A 81 6.36 29.96 13.38
N ALA A 82 7.59 30.40 13.61
CA ALA A 82 7.88 31.74 14.08
C ALA A 82 7.33 32.72 13.03
N SER A 83 6.36 33.53 13.45
CA SER A 83 5.82 34.65 12.68
C SER A 83 6.71 35.87 12.82
#